data_AF-A0A4Q3Y4R9-F1
#
_entry.id   AF-A0A4Q3Y4R9-F1
#
_cell.length_a   1.000
_cell.length_b   1.000
_cell.length_c   1.000
_cell.angle_alpha   90.00
_cell.angle_beta   90.00
_cell.angle_gamma   90.00
#
_symmetry.space_group_name_H-M   'P 1'
#
loop_
_entity.id
_entity.type
_entity.pdbx_description
1 polymer ?
#
loop_
_entity_poly.entity_id
_entity_poly.type
_entity_poly.pdbx_seq_one_letter_code
_entity_poly.pdbx_strand_id
1 'polypeptide(L)'
;MINHNGEPPRNPSDCEAGGVKHPALSENECDEQIAAATSTPRADPMAAAIEWLTLANIPYFRASQYQLKILGDLNFYPGRGTINLDNQPRMPWRGLTGLRTVLMRRLRCDLPAVPRMPWEE
;
A
#
# COMPACT_ATOMS: atom_id res chain seq x y z
N MET A 1 -20.91 -31.63 -60.10
CA MET A 1 -20.91 -30.64 -61.20
C MET A 1 -20.24 -29.39 -60.65
N ILE A 2 -18.94 -29.26 -60.90
CA ILE A 2 -18.25 -28.27 -61.77
C ILE A 2 -18.30 -26.82 -61.23
N ASN A 3 -17.07 -26.36 -60.95
CA ASN A 3 -16.49 -25.10 -60.43
C ASN A 3 -17.03 -23.78 -61.00
N HIS A 4 -16.71 -22.65 -60.35
CA HIS A 4 -15.89 -21.53 -60.87
C HIS A 4 -16.05 -20.25 -60.01
N ASN A 5 -14.97 -19.85 -59.33
CA ASN A 5 -14.59 -18.50 -58.87
C ASN A 5 -13.30 -18.74 -58.04
N GLY A 6 -12.06 -18.49 -58.48
CA GLY A 6 -11.56 -17.51 -59.44
C GLY A 6 -10.62 -16.56 -58.70
N GLU A 7 -9.45 -17.01 -58.26
CA GLU A 7 -8.22 -16.18 -58.16
C GLU A 7 -6.97 -17.02 -57.77
N PRO A 8 -5.75 -16.62 -58.21
CA PRO A 8 -4.57 -17.46 -58.37
C PRO A 8 -3.64 -17.59 -57.14
N PRO A 9 -2.72 -18.58 -57.14
CA PRO A 9 -1.75 -18.81 -56.06
C PRO A 9 -0.69 -17.71 -55.97
N ARG A 10 -0.38 -17.26 -54.75
CA ARG A 10 0.75 -16.38 -54.46
C ARG A 10 2.06 -17.17 -54.54
N ASN A 11 2.87 -16.87 -55.55
CA ASN A 11 4.25 -17.33 -55.66
C ASN A 11 5.16 -16.49 -54.73
N PRO A 12 6.27 -17.04 -54.21
CA PRO A 12 7.16 -16.40 -53.25
C PRO A 12 8.16 -15.49 -53.98
N SER A 13 8.35 -14.28 -53.49
CA SER A 13 9.40 -13.38 -53.97
C SER A 13 10.27 -13.01 -52.77
N ASP A 14 11.50 -13.50 -52.83
CA ASP A 14 12.63 -13.02 -52.06
C ASP A 14 12.82 -11.51 -52.25
N CYS A 15 13.04 -10.81 -51.14
CA CYS A 15 13.77 -9.56 -51.11
C CYS A 15 14.55 -9.48 -49.80
N GLU A 16 15.83 -9.85 -49.90
CA GLU A 16 16.85 -9.50 -48.90
C GLU A 16 17.06 -7.98 -48.87
N ALA A 17 17.08 -7.40 -47.68
CA ALA A 17 17.70 -6.11 -47.41
C ALA A 17 18.15 -6.09 -45.94
N GLY A 18 19.45 -5.92 -45.73
CA GLY A 18 20.10 -6.07 -44.43
C GLY A 18 20.07 -4.83 -43.54
N GLY A 19 20.80 -4.95 -42.42
CA GLY A 19 21.12 -3.87 -41.47
C GLY A 19 19.93 -3.50 -40.59
N VAL A 20 19.94 -3.62 -39.26
CA VAL A 20 20.93 -3.12 -38.31
C VAL A 20 20.81 -3.98 -37.04
N LYS A 21 21.88 -4.64 -36.60
CA LYS A 21 21.92 -5.20 -35.23
C LYS A 21 22.11 -4.04 -34.26
N HIS A 22 21.01 -3.58 -33.67
CA HIS A 22 21.04 -2.73 -32.49
C HIS A 22 21.78 -3.46 -31.34
N PRO A 23 22.72 -2.81 -30.65
CA PRO A 23 23.25 -3.32 -29.39
C PRO A 23 22.34 -2.95 -28.22
N ALA A 24 22.35 -3.83 -27.20
CA ALA A 24 21.94 -3.61 -25.82
C ALA A 24 20.44 -3.51 -25.48
N LEU A 25 19.89 -4.64 -25.03
CA LEU A 25 18.90 -4.75 -23.96
C LEU A 25 19.55 -5.77 -23.00
N SER A 26 20.17 -5.44 -21.86
CA SER A 26 19.71 -4.69 -20.68
C SER A 26 18.35 -5.15 -20.17
N GLU A 27 18.19 -6.46 -19.99
CA GLU A 27 17.09 -7.03 -19.23
C GLU A 27 17.67 -8.16 -18.38
N ASN A 28 17.75 -7.92 -17.07
CA ASN A 28 17.62 -8.88 -15.96
C ASN A 28 18.22 -8.28 -14.67
N GLU A 29 17.65 -7.17 -14.20
CA GLU A 29 17.75 -6.75 -12.80
C GLU A 29 16.32 -6.52 -12.29
N CYS A 30 15.62 -7.61 -12.07
CA CYS A 30 14.36 -7.65 -11.33
C CYS A 30 14.33 -8.99 -10.62
N ASP A 31 15.00 -9.12 -9.47
CA ASP A 31 14.61 -10.00 -8.36
C ASP A 31 15.76 -10.10 -7.36
N GLU A 32 15.73 -9.23 -6.35
CA GLU A 32 16.12 -9.50 -4.94
C GLU A 32 16.30 -8.16 -4.20
N GLN A 33 15.18 -7.51 -3.90
CA GLN A 33 15.16 -6.49 -2.84
C GLN A 33 14.05 -6.86 -1.84
N ILE A 34 14.16 -8.06 -1.25
CA ILE A 34 13.41 -8.44 -0.04
C ILE A 34 14.42 -8.76 1.06
N ALA A 35 15.23 -7.78 1.46
CA ALA A 35 15.97 -7.82 2.72
C ALA A 35 16.64 -6.47 2.99
N ALA A 36 15.97 -5.63 3.78
CA ALA A 36 16.52 -4.56 4.63
C ALA A 36 15.61 -3.34 4.73
N ALA A 37 14.31 -3.55 4.98
CA ALA A 37 13.48 -2.52 5.61
C ALA A 37 13.49 -2.70 7.14
N THR A 38 14.67 -2.90 7.73
CA THR A 38 14.89 -2.49 9.13
C THR A 38 15.00 -0.97 9.12
N SER A 39 13.92 -0.28 8.74
CA SER A 39 13.79 1.15 8.94
C SER A 39 13.65 1.35 10.44
N THR A 40 14.66 1.92 11.06
CA THR A 40 14.53 2.62 12.33
C THR A 40 13.20 3.39 12.30
N PRO A 41 12.28 3.23 13.27
CA PRO A 41 10.99 3.89 13.21
C PRO A 41 11.25 5.39 13.06
N ARG A 42 10.92 5.91 11.88
CA ARG A 42 11.04 7.33 11.58
C ARG A 42 10.23 8.04 12.67
N ALA A 43 10.80 9.10 13.22
CA ALA A 43 10.21 9.90 14.29
C ALA A 43 8.90 10.63 13.91
N ASP A 44 8.25 10.21 12.81
CA ASP A 44 6.98 10.73 12.35
C ASP A 44 5.83 9.85 12.90
N PRO A 45 5.02 10.37 13.83
CA PRO A 45 3.89 9.65 14.38
C PRO A 45 2.84 9.29 13.32
N MET A 46 2.73 10.06 12.23
CA MET A 46 1.81 9.74 11.14
C MET A 46 2.25 8.49 10.40
N ALA A 47 3.51 8.42 10.00
CA ALA A 47 4.08 7.24 9.32
C ALA A 47 3.95 5.97 10.18
N ALA A 48 4.33 6.08 11.46
CA ALA A 48 4.20 5.00 12.45
C ALA A 48 2.76 4.47 12.56
N ALA A 49 1.78 5.38 12.58
CA ALA A 49 0.38 5.00 12.67
C ALA A 49 -0.14 4.29 11.41
N ILE A 50 0.23 4.80 10.24
CA ILE A 50 -0.11 4.21 8.94
C ILE A 50 0.50 2.81 8.80
N GLU A 51 1.78 2.66 9.15
CA GLU A 51 2.48 1.38 9.09
C GLU A 51 1.80 0.35 9.99
N TRP A 52 1.49 0.71 11.24
CA TRP A 52 0.81 -0.19 12.17
C TRP A 52 -0.61 -0.57 11.69
N LEU A 53 -1.40 0.39 11.18
CA LEU A 53 -2.74 0.11 10.63
C LEU A 53 -2.67 -0.82 9.41
N THR A 54 -1.66 -0.64 8.56
CA THR A 54 -1.40 -1.50 7.40
C THR A 54 -1.05 -2.92 7.85
N LEU A 55 -0.16 -3.08 8.81
CA LEU A 55 0.19 -4.38 9.41
C LEU A 55 -1.02 -5.06 10.06
N ALA A 56 -1.87 -4.28 10.72
CA ALA A 56 -3.10 -4.77 11.36
C ALA A 56 -4.23 -5.09 10.35
N ASN A 57 -4.01 -4.84 9.05
CA ASN A 57 -5.01 -4.95 7.99
C ASN A 57 -6.31 -4.15 8.30
N ILE A 58 -6.14 -2.96 8.88
CA ILE A 58 -7.26 -2.09 9.25
C ILE A 58 -7.38 -0.98 8.19
N PRO A 59 -8.54 -0.84 7.53
CA PRO A 59 -8.73 0.20 6.53
C PRO A 59 -8.73 1.58 7.19
N TYR A 60 -7.99 2.49 6.59
CA TYR A 60 -7.87 3.87 7.01
C TYR A 60 -7.91 4.81 5.81
N PHE A 61 -8.29 6.05 6.08
CA PHE A 61 -8.27 7.17 5.15
C PHE A 61 -7.55 8.34 5.79
N ARG A 62 -6.63 8.97 5.06
CA ARG A 62 -5.95 10.17 5.54
C ARG A 62 -6.83 11.39 5.27
N ALA A 63 -7.59 11.81 6.29
CA ALA A 63 -8.49 12.96 6.18
C ALA A 63 -7.75 14.30 6.15
N SER A 64 -6.58 14.39 6.78
CA SER A 64 -5.70 15.56 6.70
C SER A 64 -4.25 15.21 6.99
N GLN A 65 -3.36 16.20 6.94
CA GLN A 65 -1.96 16.00 7.32
C GLN A 65 -1.77 15.54 8.78
N TYR A 66 -2.76 15.77 9.65
CA TYR A 66 -2.70 15.45 11.08
C TYR A 66 -3.70 14.38 11.52
N GLN A 67 -4.58 13.90 10.63
CA GLN A 67 -5.73 13.07 10.98
C GLN A 67 -5.82 11.84 10.10
N LEU A 68 -6.00 10.70 10.77
CA LEU A 68 -6.42 9.43 10.18
C LEU A 68 -7.87 9.17 10.56
N LYS A 69 -8.66 8.77 9.58
CA LYS A 69 -10.04 8.32 9.73
C LYS A 69 -10.07 6.82 9.53
N ILE A 70 -10.58 6.10 10.50
CA ILE A 70 -10.49 4.64 10.62
C ILE A 70 -11.92 4.11 10.70
N LEU A 71 -12.24 3.09 9.90
CA LEU A 71 -13.59 2.48 9.86
C LEU A 71 -14.74 3.48 9.64
N GLY A 72 -14.46 4.64 9.05
CA GLY A 72 -15.46 5.62 8.63
C GLY A 72 -15.94 6.61 9.71
N ASP A 73 -15.75 6.36 11.00
CA ASP A 73 -16.25 7.23 12.08
C ASP A 73 -15.23 7.48 13.21
N LEU A 74 -14.13 6.71 13.25
CA LEU A 74 -13.09 6.85 14.26
C LEU A 74 -12.00 7.79 13.75
N ASN A 75 -11.75 8.87 14.49
CA ASN A 75 -10.69 9.82 14.20
C ASN A 75 -9.51 9.57 15.12
N PHE A 76 -8.32 9.54 14.52
CA PHE A 76 -7.05 9.45 15.23
C PHE A 76 -6.13 10.58 14.79
N TYR A 77 -5.51 11.24 15.75
CA TYR A 77 -4.54 12.32 15.53
C TYR A 77 -3.18 11.87 16.04
N PRO A 78 -2.34 11.22 15.20
CA PRO A 78 -1.11 10.58 15.66
C PRO A 78 -0.16 11.52 16.40
N GLY A 79 0.00 12.74 15.91
CA GLY A 79 0.89 13.74 16.52
C GLY A 79 0.46 14.22 17.92
N ARG A 80 -0.80 14.01 18.32
CA ARG A 80 -1.31 14.33 19.68
C ARG A 80 -1.72 13.09 20.46
N GLY A 81 -1.72 11.92 19.82
CA GLY A 81 -2.32 10.70 20.33
C GLY A 81 -3.83 10.81 20.63
N THR A 82 -4.55 11.79 20.08
CA THR A 82 -5.98 11.97 20.39
C THR A 82 -6.84 11.01 19.59
N ILE A 83 -7.85 10.42 20.23
CA ILE A 83 -8.85 9.55 19.60
C ILE A 83 -10.24 10.07 19.92
N ASN A 84 -11.13 10.11 18.94
CA ASN A 84 -12.55 10.44 19.11
C ASN A 84 -13.39 9.82 18.01
N LEU A 85 -14.68 9.60 18.29
CA LEU A 85 -15.65 9.30 17.24
C LEU A 85 -16.16 10.61 16.63
N ASP A 86 -16.68 10.54 15.41
CA ASP A 86 -17.38 11.64 14.78
C ASP A 86 -18.48 12.19 15.71
N ASN A 87 -18.51 13.52 15.89
CA ASN A 87 -19.47 14.23 16.73
C ASN A 87 -19.46 13.84 18.22
N GLN A 88 -18.42 13.16 18.69
CA GLN A 88 -18.28 12.75 20.09
C GLN A 88 -17.07 13.41 20.75
N PRO A 89 -17.11 13.58 22.08
CA PRO A 89 -15.96 14.06 22.82
C PRO A 89 -14.76 13.11 22.69
N ARG A 90 -13.58 13.65 22.98
CA ARG A 90 -12.33 12.88 23.03
C ARG A 90 -12.45 11.70 23.97
N MET A 91 -11.92 10.57 23.53
CA MET A 91 -11.80 9.39 24.37
C MET A 91 -10.67 9.56 25.41
N PRO A 92 -10.74 8.83 26.54
CA PRO A 92 -9.66 8.82 27.52
C PRO A 92 -8.41 8.08 27.02
N TRP A 93 -8.56 7.17 26.05
CA TRP A 93 -7.44 6.44 25.44
C TRP A 93 -6.60 7.36 24.55
N ARG A 94 -5.28 7.17 24.59
CA ARG A 94 -4.32 7.99 23.85
C ARG A 94 -3.29 7.16 23.10
N GLY A 95 -2.75 7.76 22.04
CA GLY A 95 -1.68 7.19 21.26
C GLY A 95 -2.10 5.97 20.44
N LEU A 96 -1.12 5.31 19.84
CA LEU A 96 -1.29 4.06 19.11
C LEU A 96 -1.74 2.92 20.03
N THR A 97 -1.22 2.88 21.27
CA THR A 97 -1.64 1.89 22.26
C THR A 97 -3.13 2.03 22.63
N GLY A 98 -3.58 3.28 22.83
CA GLY A 98 -5.00 3.57 23.04
C GLY A 98 -5.85 3.22 21.84
N LEU A 99 -5.36 3.52 20.63
CA LEU A 99 -6.05 3.21 19.38
C LEU A 99 -6.24 1.70 19.22
N ARG A 100 -5.19 0.90 19.47
CA ARG A 100 -5.27 -0.56 19.50
C ARG A 100 -6.36 -1.05 20.45
N THR A 101 -6.41 -0.50 21.66
CA THR A 101 -7.43 -0.88 22.65
C THR A 101 -8.85 -0.60 22.16
N VAL A 102 -9.08 0.56 21.55
CA VAL A 102 -10.38 0.93 20.99
C VAL A 102 -10.77 -0.01 19.85
N LEU A 103 -9.83 -0.30 18.94
CA LEU A 103 -10.08 -1.14 17.77
C LEU A 103 -10.30 -2.61 18.16
N MET A 104 -9.54 -3.16 19.10
CA MET A 104 -9.77 -4.51 19.63
C MET A 104 -11.17 -4.65 20.25
N ARG A 105 -11.62 -3.65 21.02
CA ARG A 105 -12.97 -3.64 21.60
C ARG A 105 -14.06 -3.58 20.53
N ARG A 106 -13.82 -2.82 19.46
CA ARG A 106 -14.80 -2.60 18.39
C ARG A 106 -14.88 -3.79 17.43
N LEU A 107 -13.74 -4.33 17.03
CA LEU A 107 -13.63 -5.43 16.07
C LEU A 107 -13.73 -6.81 16.72
N ARG A 108 -13.61 -6.90 18.05
CA ARG A 108 -13.62 -8.15 18.82
C ARG A 108 -12.54 -9.14 18.34
N CYS A 109 -11.39 -8.62 17.94
CA CYS A 109 -10.25 -9.40 17.50
C CYS A 109 -8.97 -8.92 18.18
N ASP A 110 -7.96 -9.79 18.19
CA ASP A 110 -6.62 -9.43 18.60
C ASP A 110 -5.87 -8.73 17.47
N LEU A 111 -5.26 -7.60 17.80
CA LEU A 111 -4.46 -6.80 16.89
C LEU A 111 -2.98 -6.92 17.25
N PRO A 112 -2.06 -6.77 16.27
CA PRO A 112 -0.62 -6.83 16.52
C PRO A 112 -0.21 -5.82 17.59
N ALA A 113 0.87 -6.15 18.31
CA ALA A 113 1.43 -5.26 19.30
C ALA A 113 1.82 -3.91 18.66
N VAL A 114 1.66 -2.84 19.42
CA VAL A 114 2.08 -1.50 18.99
C VAL A 114 3.58 -1.37 19.26
N PRO A 115 4.39 -0.93 18.27
CA PRO A 115 5.79 -0.60 18.52
C PRO A 115 5.90 0.54 19.52
N ARG A 116 6.81 0.41 20.50
CA ARG A 116 7.00 1.45 21.52
C ARG A 116 7.60 2.69 20.86
N MET A 117 6.83 3.77 20.85
CA MET A 117 7.25 5.03 20.24
C MET A 117 7.88 5.95 21.30
N PRO A 118 9.01 6.61 21.00
CA PRO A 118 9.75 7.42 21.97
C PRO A 118 9.02 8.70 22.43
N TRP A 119 7.86 9.04 21.84
CA TRP A 119 7.05 10.21 22.17
C TRP A 119 5.73 9.88 22.88
N GLU A 120 5.51 8.63 23.29
CA GLU A 120 4.30 8.18 24.01
C GLU A 120 4.44 8.21 25.55
N GLU A 121 5.36 9.02 26.10
CA GLU A 121 5.51 9.24 27.56
C GLU A 121 4.51 10.26 28.15
#